data_AF-A0A7X7M850-F1
#
_entry.id   AF-A0A7X7M850-F1
#
_cell.length_a   1.000
_cell.length_b   1.000
_cell.length_c   1.000
_cell.angle_alpha   90.00
_cell.angle_beta   90.00
_cell.angle_gamma   90.00
#
_symmetry.space_group_name_H-M   'P 1'
#
loop_
_entity.id
_entity.type
_entity.pdbx_description
1 polymer ?
#
loop_
_entity_poly.entity_id
_entity_poly.type
_entity_poly.pdbx_seq_one_letter_code
_entity_poly.pdbx_strand_id
1 'polypeptide(L)'
;MKDLQHKIAYLQGQAEGMNLADSPEGKVIAKMLEVLEDVADYLDYLDEGQEDLEDYLESVDSDLADIEDIVFGDEDDEDDSVEVECPNCHEQVFFDASILDDEDLIEVTCPVCDAVVYVNHDEEDELSGDDGDDSCGCGCGCDKCD
;
A
#
# COMPACT_ATOMS: atom_id res chain seq x y z
N MET A 1 27.51 12.13 15.87
CA MET A 1 27.99 11.60 17.18
C MET A 1 29.15 12.35 17.87
N LYS A 2 30.12 12.93 17.15
CA LYS A 2 31.33 13.60 17.71
C LYS A 2 31.08 14.70 18.78
N ASP A 3 29.95 15.39 18.73
CA ASP A 3 29.59 16.40 19.74
C ASP A 3 29.28 15.80 21.11
N LEU A 4 28.78 14.57 21.17
CA LEU A 4 28.49 13.89 22.44
C LEU A 4 29.79 13.46 23.13
N GLN A 5 30.72 12.85 22.39
CA GLN A 5 32.06 12.52 22.87
C GLN A 5 32.82 13.75 23.36
N HIS A 6 32.78 14.88 22.62
CA HIS A 6 33.39 16.14 23.08
C HIS A 6 32.78 16.66 24.39
N LYS A 7 31.46 16.54 24.57
CA LYS A 7 30.79 16.95 25.82
C LYS A 7 31.20 16.05 26.98
N ILE A 8 31.30 14.74 26.78
CA ILE A 8 31.76 13.79 27.80
C ILE A 8 33.21 14.06 28.20
N ALA A 9 34.11 14.24 27.21
CA ALA A 9 35.51 14.59 27.45
C ALA A 9 35.66 15.93 28.19
N TYR A 10 34.83 16.92 27.87
CA TYR A 10 34.79 18.19 28.59
C TYR A 10 34.38 18.00 30.07
N LEU A 11 33.38 17.15 30.35
CA LEU A 11 32.95 16.84 31.71
C LEU A 11 34.00 16.06 32.50
N GLN A 12 34.70 15.11 31.86
CA GLN A 12 35.83 14.39 32.45
C GLN A 12 36.94 15.37 32.86
N GLY A 13 37.37 16.27 31.96
CA GLY A 13 38.38 17.26 32.28
C GLY A 13 37.96 18.25 33.38
N GLN A 14 36.66 18.60 33.44
CA GLN A 14 36.13 19.42 34.52
C GLN A 14 36.13 18.68 35.86
N ALA A 15 35.75 17.40 35.87
CA ALA A 15 35.74 16.57 37.08
C ALA A 15 37.15 16.37 37.66
N GLU A 16 38.16 16.19 36.81
CA GLU A 16 39.58 16.14 37.21
C GLU A 16 40.03 17.46 37.84
N GLY A 17 39.67 18.60 37.25
CA GLY A 17 40.03 19.93 37.76
C GLY A 17 39.43 20.29 39.12
N MET A 18 38.35 19.62 39.54
CA MET A 18 37.71 19.83 40.84
C MET A 18 38.33 18.99 41.98
N ASN A 19 39.34 18.16 41.72
CA ASN A 19 39.94 17.23 42.70
C ASN A 19 38.88 16.33 43.39
N LEU A 20 37.83 15.96 42.67
CA LEU A 20 36.75 15.12 43.21
C LEU A 20 37.17 13.66 43.41
N ALA A 21 38.29 13.23 42.82
CA ALA A 21 38.75 11.84 42.82
C ALA A 21 38.89 11.21 44.21
N ASP A 22 39.12 12.03 45.24
CA ASP A 22 39.32 11.56 46.61
C ASP A 22 38.01 11.37 47.40
N SER A 23 36.87 11.92 46.93
CA SER A 23 35.58 11.75 47.60
C SER A 23 34.83 10.50 47.09
N PRO A 24 34.01 9.85 47.94
CA PRO A 24 33.11 8.78 47.51
C PRO A 24 32.21 9.21 46.36
N GLU A 25 31.71 10.44 46.39
CA GLU A 25 30.84 11.02 45.37
C GLU A 25 31.57 11.21 44.03
N GLY A 26 32.83 11.67 44.06
CA GLY A 26 33.62 11.86 42.84
C GLY A 26 34.00 10.55 42.16
N LYS A 27 34.21 9.47 42.92
CA LYS A 27 34.40 8.12 42.36
C LYS A 27 33.16 7.62 41.61
N VAL A 28 31.96 7.91 42.14
CA VAL A 28 30.71 7.58 41.44
C VAL A 28 30.59 8.40 40.17
N ILE A 29 30.83 9.72 40.21
CA ILE A 29 30.78 10.59 39.04
C ILE A 29 31.77 10.12 37.96
N ALA A 30 33.00 9.77 38.33
CA ALA A 30 34.00 9.25 37.40
C ALA A 30 33.49 7.98 36.69
N LYS A 31 32.92 7.04 37.45
CA LYS A 31 32.33 5.82 36.88
C LYS A 31 31.10 6.09 36.01
N MET A 32 30.29 7.09 36.34
CA MET A 32 29.18 7.51 35.47
C MET A 32 29.70 8.09 34.14
N LEU A 33 30.78 8.86 34.17
CA LEU A 33 31.39 9.40 32.95
C LEU A 33 32.01 8.31 32.07
N GLU A 34 32.64 7.28 32.66
CA GLU A 34 33.10 6.09 31.92
C GLU A 34 31.92 5.38 31.22
N VAL A 35 30.82 5.13 31.94
CA VAL A 35 29.63 4.50 31.33
C VAL A 35 29.03 5.35 30.21
N LEU A 36 29.04 6.69 30.35
CA LEU A 36 28.55 7.59 29.31
C LEU A 36 29.44 7.56 28.06
N GLU A 37 30.76 7.37 28.23
CA GLU A 37 31.70 7.17 27.13
C GLU A 37 31.39 5.87 26.38
N ASP A 38 31.22 4.76 27.10
CA ASP A 38 30.82 3.47 26.50
C ASP A 38 29.49 3.56 25.73
N VAL A 39 28.52 4.32 26.27
CA VAL A 39 27.23 4.57 25.61
C VAL A 39 27.41 5.42 24.34
N ALA A 40 28.26 6.44 24.38
CA ALA A 40 28.53 7.26 23.21
C ALA A 40 29.19 6.45 22.09
N ASP A 41 30.12 5.56 22.43
CA ASP A 41 30.78 4.69 21.45
C ASP A 41 29.82 3.65 20.87
N TYR A 42 28.96 3.05 21.70
CA TYR A 42 27.93 2.13 21.20
C TYR A 42 26.93 2.81 20.26
N LEU A 43 26.56 4.06 20.56
CA LEU A 43 25.69 4.84 19.70
C LEU A 43 26.38 5.20 18.36
N ASP A 44 27.70 5.40 18.34
CA ASP A 44 28.47 5.68 17.11
C ASP A 44 28.47 4.44 16.21
N TYR A 45 28.70 3.27 16.81
CA TYR A 45 28.58 1.99 16.11
C TYR A 45 27.17 1.73 15.55
N LEU A 46 26.13 2.13 16.28
CA LEU A 46 24.75 2.03 15.79
C LEU A 46 24.44 3.01 14.65
N ASP A 47 25.00 4.22 14.71
CA ASP A 47 24.88 5.25 13.66
C ASP A 47 25.46 4.70 12.35
N GLU A 48 26.68 4.14 12.39
CA GLU A 48 27.32 3.49 11.23
C GLU A 48 26.47 2.33 10.69
N GLY A 49 25.97 1.45 11.56
CA GLY A 49 25.10 0.34 11.13
C GLY A 49 23.75 0.80 10.57
N GLN A 50 23.27 1.99 10.94
CA GLN A 50 22.07 2.58 10.37
C GLN A 50 22.35 3.15 8.98
N GLU A 51 23.47 3.84 8.77
CA GLU A 51 23.90 4.32 7.45
C GLU A 51 24.03 3.14 6.46
N ASP A 52 24.68 2.04 6.87
CA ASP A 52 24.80 0.82 6.04
C ASP A 52 23.42 0.24 5.66
N LEU A 53 22.44 0.31 6.57
CA LEU A 53 21.09 -0.18 6.31
C LEU A 53 20.32 0.74 5.36
N GLU A 54 20.52 2.06 5.46
CA GLU A 54 19.94 3.05 4.56
C GLU A 54 20.43 2.82 3.13
N ASP A 55 21.73 2.62 2.93
CA ASP A 55 22.33 2.28 1.64
C ASP A 55 21.72 0.99 1.04
N TYR A 56 21.53 -0.05 1.87
CA TYR A 56 20.90 -1.29 1.44
C TYR A 56 19.44 -1.09 1.04
N LEU A 57 18.69 -0.29 1.79
CA LEU A 57 17.30 0.02 1.46
C LEU A 57 17.19 0.83 0.17
N GLU A 58 18.09 1.77 -0.08
CA GLU A 58 18.16 2.50 -1.35
C GLU A 58 18.45 1.56 -2.52
N SER A 59 19.30 0.55 -2.33
CA SER A 59 19.52 -0.47 -3.39
C SER A 59 18.26 -1.29 -3.68
N VAL A 60 17.49 -1.64 -2.64
CA VAL A 60 16.24 -2.38 -2.81
C VAL A 60 15.18 -1.53 -3.49
N ASP A 61 15.07 -0.25 -3.13
CA ASP A 61 14.15 0.70 -3.76
C ASP A 61 14.45 0.83 -5.26
N SER A 62 15.74 0.98 -5.62
CA SER A 62 16.17 1.02 -7.02
C SER A 62 15.82 -0.27 -7.78
N ASP A 63 16.08 -1.44 -7.20
CA ASP A 63 15.76 -2.72 -7.83
C ASP A 63 14.23 -2.87 -8.03
N LEU A 64 13.42 -2.36 -7.11
CA LEU A 64 11.97 -2.39 -7.22
C LEU A 64 11.46 -1.42 -8.29
N ALA A 65 12.06 -0.24 -8.43
CA ALA A 65 11.74 0.69 -9.50
C ALA A 65 12.00 0.08 -10.88
N ASP A 66 13.14 -0.63 -11.04
CA ASP A 66 13.43 -1.34 -12.29
C ASP A 66 12.38 -2.43 -12.60
N ILE A 67 11.86 -3.11 -11.58
CA ILE A 67 10.78 -4.09 -11.74
C ILE A 67 9.46 -3.40 -12.11
N GLU A 68 9.15 -2.26 -11.48
CA GLU A 68 7.96 -1.48 -11.78
C GLU A 68 7.97 -1.06 -13.25
N ASP A 69 9.09 -0.55 -13.76
CA ASP A 69 9.23 -0.20 -15.17
C ASP A 69 9.06 -1.41 -16.11
N ILE A 70 9.53 -2.61 -15.73
CA ILE A 70 9.36 -3.83 -16.55
C ILE A 70 7.90 -4.32 -16.56
N VAL A 71 7.19 -4.20 -15.43
CA VAL A 71 5.85 -4.77 -15.27
C VAL A 71 4.77 -3.78 -15.69
N PHE A 72 5.00 -2.48 -15.44
CA PHE A 72 4.03 -1.41 -15.60
C PHE A 72 4.53 -0.26 -16.48
N GLY A 73 5.82 -0.16 -16.79
CA GLY A 73 6.41 0.97 -17.53
C GLY A 73 6.19 0.98 -19.05
N ASP A 74 5.55 -0.05 -19.61
CA ASP A 74 5.01 -0.03 -20.97
C ASP A 74 3.57 0.55 -20.96
N GLU A 75 3.39 1.76 -20.44
CA GLU A 75 2.16 2.58 -20.60
C GLU A 75 2.05 3.19 -22.02
N ASP A 76 2.31 2.39 -23.05
CA ASP A 76 1.86 2.69 -24.43
C ASP A 76 0.70 1.76 -24.87
N ASP A 77 0.27 0.81 -24.01
CA ASP A 77 -0.89 -0.07 -24.23
C ASP A 77 -1.99 0.14 -23.14
N GLU A 78 -2.22 1.39 -22.71
CA GLU A 78 -3.32 1.78 -21.80
C GLU A 78 -4.74 1.58 -22.43
N ASP A 79 -4.86 1.00 -23.62
CA ASP A 79 -6.12 0.83 -24.35
C ASP A 79 -6.53 -0.64 -24.62
N ASP A 80 -5.77 -1.64 -24.14
CA ASP A 80 -6.04 -3.06 -24.45
C ASP A 80 -6.68 -3.86 -23.30
N SER A 81 -7.15 -3.22 -22.21
CA SER A 81 -7.91 -3.93 -21.17
C SER A 81 -9.12 -3.14 -20.65
N VAL A 82 -10.22 -3.86 -20.42
CA VAL A 82 -11.53 -3.34 -20.03
C VAL A 82 -11.83 -3.72 -18.59
N GLU A 83 -12.24 -2.74 -17.79
CA GLU A 83 -12.69 -2.93 -16.40
C GLU A 83 -14.22 -2.97 -16.33
N VAL A 84 -14.78 -4.03 -15.75
CA VAL A 84 -16.23 -4.17 -15.50
C VAL A 84 -16.48 -4.63 -14.07
N GLU A 85 -17.45 -4.00 -13.41
CA GLU A 85 -17.92 -4.41 -12.08
C GLU A 85 -18.89 -5.60 -12.19
N CYS A 86 -18.64 -6.67 -11.45
CA CYS A 86 -19.53 -7.82 -11.41
C CYS A 86 -20.88 -7.46 -10.75
N PRO A 87 -22.04 -7.69 -11.40
CA PRO A 87 -23.36 -7.32 -10.87
C PRO A 87 -23.79 -8.15 -9.64
N ASN A 88 -23.14 -9.28 -9.37
CA ASN A 88 -23.52 -10.20 -8.30
C ASN A 88 -22.65 -10.04 -7.04
N CYS A 89 -21.33 -9.83 -7.20
CA CYS A 89 -20.40 -9.76 -6.07
C CYS A 89 -19.68 -8.41 -5.94
N HIS A 90 -19.87 -7.48 -6.88
CA HIS A 90 -19.25 -6.14 -6.90
C HIS A 90 -17.72 -6.16 -6.94
N GLU A 91 -17.12 -7.28 -7.34
CA GLU A 91 -15.68 -7.37 -7.60
C GLU A 91 -15.36 -6.79 -8.99
N GLN A 92 -14.22 -6.10 -9.09
CA GLN A 92 -13.69 -5.60 -10.37
C GLN A 92 -13.11 -6.77 -11.19
N VAL A 93 -13.59 -6.91 -12.43
CA VAL A 93 -13.11 -7.90 -13.38
C VAL A 93 -12.40 -7.19 -14.52
N PHE A 94 -11.17 -7.61 -14.81
CA PHE A 94 -10.32 -7.09 -15.87
C PHE A 94 -10.20 -8.14 -16.98
N PHE A 95 -10.46 -7.75 -18.22
CA PHE A 95 -10.28 -8.61 -19.38
C PHE A 95 -9.73 -7.83 -20.57
N ASP A 96 -9.18 -8.55 -21.55
CA ASP A 96 -8.50 -7.96 -22.71
C ASP A 96 -9.51 -7.32 -23.67
N ALA A 97 -9.22 -6.11 -24.18
CA ALA A 97 -10.09 -5.36 -25.08
C ALA A 97 -10.23 -6.03 -26.45
N SER A 98 -9.33 -6.93 -26.84
CA SER A 98 -9.52 -7.77 -28.04
C SER A 98 -10.79 -8.60 -27.99
N ILE A 99 -11.31 -8.90 -26.79
CA ILE A 99 -12.58 -9.62 -26.58
C ILE A 99 -13.79 -8.76 -27.00
N LEU A 100 -13.66 -7.44 -27.23
CA LEU A 100 -14.76 -6.59 -27.69
C LEU A 100 -14.97 -6.61 -29.21
N ASP A 101 -13.95 -7.05 -29.97
CA ASP A 101 -13.94 -7.03 -31.44
C ASP A 101 -13.68 -8.44 -32.03
N ASP A 102 -13.66 -9.49 -31.19
CA ASP A 102 -13.45 -10.87 -31.63
C ASP A 102 -14.64 -11.36 -32.48
N GLU A 103 -14.37 -12.15 -33.52
CA GLU A 103 -15.40 -12.75 -34.39
C GLU A 103 -16.12 -13.93 -33.71
N ASP A 104 -15.54 -14.49 -32.64
CA ASP A 104 -16.11 -15.58 -31.86
C ASP A 104 -16.96 -15.05 -30.68
N LEU A 105 -18.04 -15.77 -30.35
CA LEU A 105 -18.87 -15.47 -29.18
C LEU A 105 -18.12 -15.84 -27.89
N ILE A 106 -17.62 -14.82 -27.19
CA ILE A 106 -16.90 -14.96 -25.93
C ILE A 106 -17.75 -14.42 -24.78
N GLU A 107 -17.91 -15.22 -23.72
CA GLU A 107 -18.53 -14.84 -22.46
C GLU A 107 -17.46 -14.67 -21.37
N VAL A 108 -17.39 -13.49 -20.78
CA VAL A 108 -16.49 -13.21 -19.66
C VAL A 108 -17.21 -13.53 -18.35
N THR A 109 -16.62 -14.39 -17.53
CA THR A 109 -17.17 -14.78 -16.22
C THR A 109 -16.36 -14.21 -15.06
N CYS A 110 -17.04 -13.79 -14.00
CA CYS A 110 -16.40 -13.35 -12.77
C CYS A 110 -15.66 -14.50 -12.06
N PRO A 111 -14.37 -14.35 -11.69
CA PRO A 111 -13.59 -15.42 -11.04
C PRO A 111 -14.02 -15.72 -9.59
N VAL A 112 -14.85 -14.85 -9.00
CA VAL A 112 -15.30 -14.98 -7.60
C VAL A 112 -16.63 -15.71 -7.49
N CYS A 113 -17.55 -15.49 -8.44
CA CYS A 113 -18.92 -16.00 -8.35
C CYS A 113 -19.45 -16.69 -9.61
N ASP A 114 -18.60 -16.87 -10.63
CA ASP A 114 -18.91 -17.50 -11.92
C ASP A 114 -20.09 -16.86 -12.68
N ALA A 115 -20.54 -15.66 -12.28
CA ALA A 115 -21.56 -14.92 -13.01
C ALA A 115 -20.97 -14.32 -14.29
N VAL A 116 -21.72 -14.36 -15.38
CA VAL A 116 -21.35 -13.72 -16.64
C VAL A 116 -21.38 -12.20 -16.46
N VAL A 117 -20.30 -11.52 -16.80
CA VAL A 117 -20.12 -10.07 -16.67
C VAL A 117 -20.12 -9.34 -18.01
N TYR A 118 -19.77 -10.01 -19.12
CA TYR A 118 -19.75 -9.41 -20.46
C TYR A 118 -19.88 -10.49 -21.56
N VAL A 119 -20.48 -10.14 -22.71
CA VAL A 119 -20.62 -10.98 -23.92
C VAL A 119 -20.37 -10.13 -25.16
N ASN A 120 -19.53 -10.60 -26.09
CA ASN A 120 -19.05 -9.81 -27.24
C ASN A 120 -20.05 -9.70 -28.42
N HIS A 121 -20.72 -10.79 -28.79
CA HIS A 121 -21.55 -10.83 -30.00
C HIS A 121 -23.06 -10.81 -29.67
N ASP A 122 -23.74 -9.72 -30.02
CA ASP A 122 -25.20 -9.66 -30.15
C ASP A 122 -25.58 -9.68 -31.64
N GLU A 123 -25.80 -10.88 -32.22
CA GLU A 123 -26.59 -11.01 -33.45
C GLU A 123 -27.93 -11.70 -33.15
N GLU A 124 -28.90 -10.84 -32.78
CA GLU A 124 -30.37 -10.87 -32.97
C GLU A 124 -31.22 -12.04 -32.41
N ASP A 125 -32.21 -11.71 -31.55
CA ASP A 125 -33.54 -12.33 -31.63
C ASP A 125 -34.66 -11.43 -31.03
N GLU A 126 -35.55 -10.97 -31.92
CA GLU A 126 -36.89 -10.50 -31.59
C GLU A 126 -37.72 -11.65 -30.97
N LEU A 127 -38.18 -11.53 -29.72
CA LEU A 127 -39.32 -12.33 -29.23
C LEU A 127 -40.30 -11.47 -28.41
N SER A 128 -41.34 -11.07 -29.14
CA SER A 128 -42.72 -10.82 -28.72
C SER A 128 -43.20 -11.47 -27.41
N GLY A 129 -43.97 -10.72 -26.62
CA GLY A 129 -44.80 -11.26 -25.54
C GLY A 129 -45.58 -10.19 -24.74
N ASP A 130 -46.70 -9.75 -25.30
CA ASP A 130 -47.82 -9.06 -24.63
C ASP A 130 -48.27 -9.81 -23.35
N ASP A 131 -48.42 -9.11 -22.22
CA ASP A 131 -49.48 -9.34 -21.20
C ASP A 131 -49.43 -8.27 -20.08
N GLY A 132 -50.22 -7.21 -20.26
CA GLY A 132 -51.08 -6.58 -19.23
C GLY A 132 -50.51 -5.86 -18.01
N ASP A 133 -50.62 -4.53 -17.99
CA ASP A 133 -51.28 -3.83 -16.86
C ASP A 133 -51.98 -2.54 -17.33
N ASP A 134 -53.29 -2.51 -17.06
CA ASP A 134 -54.26 -1.47 -17.31
C ASP A 134 -53.97 -0.21 -16.48
N SER A 135 -53.58 0.88 -17.14
CA SER A 135 -53.70 2.22 -16.56
C SER A 135 -54.54 3.13 -17.46
N CYS A 136 -55.81 2.79 -17.60
CA CYS A 136 -56.85 3.75 -17.96
C CYS A 136 -57.60 4.18 -16.69
N GLY A 137 -57.25 5.37 -16.18
CA GLY A 137 -57.88 5.96 -15.01
C GLY A 137 -59.33 6.35 -15.26
N CYS A 138 -60.22 5.99 -14.34
CA CYS A 138 -61.42 6.77 -14.03
C CYS A 138 -61.90 6.42 -12.63
N GLY A 139 -61.93 7.43 -11.74
CA GLY A 139 -62.26 7.25 -10.34
C GLY A 139 -63.68 6.75 -10.10
N CYS A 140 -63.83 5.77 -9.21
CA CYS A 140 -64.93 5.62 -8.25
C CYS A 140 -64.71 4.38 -7.35
N GLY A 141 -64.64 4.61 -6.02
CA GLY A 141 -65.07 3.66 -4.98
C GLY A 141 -64.09 2.56 -4.54
N CYS A 142 -63.14 2.88 -3.67
CA CYS A 142 -62.27 1.89 -3.00
C CYS A 142 -62.94 1.40 -1.70
N ASP A 143 -63.58 0.24 -1.73
CA ASP A 143 -64.01 -0.49 -0.53
C ASP A 143 -64.04 -2.00 -0.85
N LYS A 144 -63.09 -2.74 -0.28
CA LYS A 144 -62.99 -4.21 -0.20
C LYS A 144 -62.62 -4.96 -1.49
N CYS A 145 -61.41 -5.51 -1.49
CA CYS A 145 -61.19 -6.86 -2.00
C CYS A 145 -60.47 -7.65 -0.90
N ASP A 146 -61.14 -8.72 -0.47
CA ASP A 146 -60.71 -9.81 0.42
C ASP A 146 -59.39 -10.46 0.00
#